data_AF-A0A821SW71-F1
#
_entry.id   AF-A0A821SW71-F1
#
_cell.length_a   1.000
_cell.length_b   1.000
_cell.length_c   1.000
_cell.angle_alpha   90.00
_cell.angle_beta   90.00
_cell.angle_gamma   90.00
#
_symmetry.space_group_name_H-M   'P 1'
#
loop_
_entity.id
_entity.type
_entity.pdbx_description
1 polymer ?
#
loop_
_entity_poly.entity_id
_entity_poly.type
_entity_poly.pdbx_seq_one_letter_code
_entity_poly.pdbx_strand_id
1 'polypeptide(L)'
;MDKEYFRFYIKVHTALYIQAIAIHNELRTVFGGDASSFRTLARCAQCFCEGRDDIQDKERSGRPVTETIPENSEQVRNIVVDNPYVTIEELQDQNGLSYGTVHRILSNHLKLRIATARYESKQLTDSQRNERVRIYKENLSRFEAG
;
A
#
# COMPACT_ATOMS: atom_id res chain seq x y z
N MET A 1 -22.54 13.59 -9.84
CA MET A 1 -21.78 14.58 -10.65
C MET A 1 -20.42 14.78 -10.02
N ASP A 2 -19.33 14.74 -10.79
CA ASP A 2 -17.99 14.77 -10.20
C ASP A 2 -17.64 16.17 -9.68
N LYS A 3 -17.21 16.21 -8.41
CA LYS A 3 -16.84 17.44 -7.69
C LYS A 3 -15.71 18.22 -8.40
N GLU A 4 -14.92 17.51 -9.20
CA GLU A 4 -13.85 18.07 -10.01
C GLU A 4 -14.37 19.02 -11.10
N TYR A 5 -15.52 18.74 -11.72
CA TYR A 5 -16.11 19.63 -12.71
C TYR A 5 -16.45 21.00 -12.11
N PHE A 6 -17.07 21.02 -10.93
CA PHE A 6 -17.36 22.27 -10.24
C PHE A 6 -16.09 23.03 -9.88
N ARG A 7 -15.05 22.34 -9.42
CA ARG A 7 -13.78 22.96 -9.08
C ARG A 7 -13.05 23.52 -10.29
N PHE A 8 -13.07 22.81 -11.42
CA PHE A 8 -12.55 23.31 -12.69
C PHE A 8 -13.28 24.57 -13.13
N TYR A 9 -14.62 24.55 -13.10
CA TYR A 9 -15.45 25.72 -13.43
C TYR A 9 -15.09 26.93 -12.55
N ILE A 10 -15.04 26.72 -11.23
CA ILE A 10 -14.67 27.75 -10.26
C ILE A 10 -13.26 28.26 -10.54
N LYS A 11 -12.28 27.38 -10.83
CA LYS A 11 -10.90 27.78 -11.14
C LYS A 11 -10.85 28.73 -12.33
N VAL A 12 -11.47 28.37 -13.44
CA VAL A 12 -11.50 29.19 -14.67
C VAL A 12 -12.17 30.54 -14.40
N HIS A 13 -13.34 30.56 -13.75
CA HIS A 13 -14.07 31.80 -13.51
C HIS A 13 -13.40 32.71 -12.49
N THR A 14 -12.72 32.13 -11.49
CA THR A 14 -11.90 32.89 -10.54
C THR A 14 -10.70 33.52 -11.24
N ALA A 15 -10.05 32.81 -12.18
CA ALA A 15 -8.96 33.36 -13.00
C ALA A 15 -9.43 34.48 -13.95
N LEU A 16 -10.71 34.48 -14.34
CA LEU A 16 -11.37 35.56 -15.08
C LEU A 16 -11.84 36.72 -14.18
N TYR A 17 -11.46 36.74 -12.90
CA TYR A 17 -11.84 37.76 -11.91
C TYR A 17 -13.36 37.89 -11.68
N ILE A 18 -14.11 36.81 -11.92
CA ILE A 18 -15.55 36.76 -11.66
C ILE A 18 -15.79 36.57 -10.16
N GLN A 19 -16.73 37.34 -9.61
CA GLN A 19 -17.08 37.27 -8.19
C GLN A 19 -17.70 35.92 -7.83
N ALA A 20 -17.30 35.33 -6.69
CA ALA A 20 -17.78 34.02 -6.23
C ALA A 20 -19.31 33.90 -6.14
N ILE A 21 -20.02 35.00 -5.87
CA ILE A 21 -21.49 35.06 -5.82
C ILE A 21 -22.09 34.82 -7.22
N ALA A 22 -21.51 35.42 -8.26
CA ALA A 22 -21.98 35.25 -9.63
C ALA A 22 -21.79 33.79 -10.09
N ILE A 23 -20.60 33.23 -9.84
CA ILE A 23 -20.27 31.82 -10.14
C ILE A 23 -21.27 30.87 -9.45
N HIS A 24 -21.58 31.13 -8.17
CA HIS A 24 -22.54 30.32 -7.42
C HIS A 24 -23.96 30.40 -8.00
N ASN A 25 -24.39 31.58 -8.42
CA ASN A 25 -25.72 31.76 -9.00
C ASN A 25 -25.82 31.05 -10.37
N GLU A 26 -24.80 31.14 -11.22
CA GLU A 26 -24.73 30.40 -12.49
C GLU A 26 -24.82 28.89 -12.27
N LEU A 27 -23.99 28.36 -11.35
CA LEU A 27 -24.02 26.94 -11.00
C LEU A 27 -25.37 26.52 -10.42
N ARG A 28 -26.01 27.36 -9.60
CA ARG A 28 -27.33 27.08 -9.03
C ARG A 28 -28.45 27.14 -10.07
N THR A 29 -28.33 28.01 -11.07
CA THR A 29 -29.30 28.08 -12.18
C THR A 29 -29.23 26.81 -13.05
N VAL A 30 -28.02 26.31 -13.33
CA VAL A 30 -27.84 25.13 -14.19
C VAL A 30 -28.10 23.82 -13.44
N PHE A 31 -27.62 23.72 -12.19
CA PHE A 31 -27.58 22.45 -11.44
C PHE A 31 -28.53 22.40 -10.24
N GLY A 32 -29.25 23.48 -9.94
CA GLY A 32 -30.26 23.50 -8.88
C GLY A 32 -29.71 23.10 -7.52
N GLY A 33 -30.31 22.06 -6.92
CA GLY A 33 -29.93 21.52 -5.62
C GLY A 33 -28.63 20.71 -5.61
N ASP A 34 -28.14 20.27 -6.77
CA ASP A 34 -26.90 19.51 -6.90
C ASP A 34 -25.66 20.42 -6.97
N ALA A 35 -25.87 21.73 -7.07
CA ALA A 35 -24.80 22.72 -7.05
C ALA A 35 -24.04 22.72 -5.71
N SER A 36 -22.74 22.97 -5.77
CA SER A 36 -21.92 23.15 -4.57
C SER A 36 -22.43 24.33 -3.73
N SER A 37 -22.48 24.17 -2.41
CA SER A 37 -22.88 25.27 -1.53
C SER A 37 -21.97 26.48 -1.69
N PHE A 38 -22.53 27.69 -1.55
CA PHE A 38 -21.78 28.95 -1.63
C PHE A 38 -20.52 28.93 -0.76
N ARG A 39 -20.61 28.40 0.47
CA ARG A 39 -19.46 28.29 1.39
C ARG A 39 -18.32 27.41 0.83
N THR A 40 -18.67 26.30 0.18
CA THR A 40 -17.69 25.40 -0.43
C THR A 40 -17.03 26.07 -1.64
N LEU A 41 -17.83 26.75 -2.46
CA LEU A 41 -17.37 27.49 -3.63
C LEU A 41 -16.45 28.63 -3.24
N ALA A 42 -16.84 29.47 -2.29
CA ALA A 42 -16.05 30.60 -1.82
C ALA A 42 -14.68 30.16 -1.28
N ARG A 43 -14.65 29.08 -0.49
CA ARG A 43 -13.39 28.47 -0.03
C ARG A 43 -12.53 27.99 -1.21
N CYS A 44 -13.15 27.37 -2.21
CA CYS A 44 -12.43 26.89 -3.38
C CYS A 44 -11.85 28.03 -4.22
N ALA A 45 -12.64 29.07 -4.48
CA ALA A 45 -12.21 30.29 -5.18
C ALA A 45 -11.06 30.97 -4.43
N GLN A 46 -11.17 31.10 -3.11
CA GLN A 46 -10.09 31.62 -2.26
C GLN A 46 -8.80 30.80 -2.43
N CYS A 47 -8.87 29.46 -2.36
CA CYS A 47 -7.68 28.63 -2.58
C CYS A 47 -7.05 28.84 -3.96
N PHE A 48 -7.86 29.05 -5.01
CA PHE A 48 -7.35 29.34 -6.35
C PHE A 48 -6.70 30.74 -6.44
N CYS A 49 -7.28 31.75 -5.78
CA CYS A 49 -6.66 33.08 -5.65
C CYS A 49 -5.32 33.02 -4.88
N GLU A 50 -5.21 32.13 -3.89
CA GLU A 50 -4.00 31.88 -3.11
C GLU A 50 -2.93 31.07 -3.88
N GLY A 51 -3.16 30.76 -5.15
CA GLY A 51 -2.17 30.12 -6.04
C GLY A 51 -2.21 28.60 -6.03
N ARG A 52 -3.27 27.96 -5.50
CA ARG A 52 -3.46 26.51 -5.66
C ARG A 52 -3.85 26.21 -7.11
N ASP A 53 -3.18 25.26 -7.76
CA ASP A 53 -3.55 24.86 -9.13
C ASP A 53 -4.34 23.54 -9.22
N ASP A 54 -4.23 22.70 -8.20
CA ASP A 54 -4.84 21.36 -8.23
C ASP A 54 -6.35 21.39 -8.01
N ILE A 55 -7.08 20.75 -8.93
CA ILE A 55 -8.53 20.56 -8.88
C ILE A 55 -8.88 19.36 -7.97
N GLN A 56 -7.97 18.40 -7.90
CA GLN A 56 -8.11 17.16 -7.13
C GLN A 56 -8.13 17.43 -5.62
N ASP A 57 -8.72 16.52 -4.85
CA ASP A 57 -8.54 16.53 -3.40
C ASP A 57 -7.06 16.30 -3.07
N LYS A 58 -6.53 17.04 -2.08
CA LYS A 58 -5.23 16.68 -1.50
C LYS A 58 -5.33 15.30 -0.89
N GLU A 59 -4.20 14.60 -0.86
CA GLU A 59 -4.09 13.33 -0.15
C GLU A 59 -4.61 13.51 1.27
N ARG A 60 -5.61 12.72 1.63
CA ARG A 60 -6.23 12.80 2.95
C ARG A 60 -5.33 12.06 3.91
N SER A 61 -5.00 12.69 5.04
CA SER A 61 -4.44 11.98 6.18
C SER A 61 -5.45 10.91 6.61
N GLY A 62 -5.21 9.67 6.20
CA GLY A 62 -6.01 8.52 6.62
C GLY A 62 -5.79 8.24 8.11
N ARG A 63 -6.48 7.21 8.62
CA ARG A 63 -6.17 6.67 9.94
C ARG A 63 -4.72 6.19 9.93
N PRO A 64 -3.86 6.61 10.89
CA PRO A 64 -2.53 6.06 10.99
C PRO A 64 -2.67 4.57 11.23
N VAL A 65 -2.15 3.76 10.30
CA VAL A 65 -2.07 2.34 10.54
C VAL A 65 -0.81 2.11 11.36
N THR A 66 -0.94 1.43 12.50
CA THR A 66 0.18 1.01 13.35
C THR A 66 1.28 0.25 12.57
N GLU A 67 0.93 -0.31 11.41
CA GLU A 67 1.82 -1.00 10.47
C GLU A 67 2.77 -0.07 9.70
N THR A 68 2.45 1.21 9.58
CA THR A 68 3.28 2.15 8.81
C THR A 68 4.49 2.63 9.61
N ILE A 69 4.62 2.25 10.89
CA ILE A 69 5.84 2.51 11.66
C ILE A 69 6.94 1.60 11.09
N PRO A 70 7.99 2.15 10.44
CA PRO A 70 9.01 1.35 9.76
C PRO A 70 9.71 0.39 10.72
N GLU A 71 9.90 0.79 11.97
CA GLU A 71 10.49 -0.01 13.04
C GLU A 71 9.75 -1.35 13.27
N ASN A 72 8.41 -1.33 13.34
CA ASN A 72 7.60 -2.54 13.49
C ASN A 72 7.80 -3.50 12.31
N SER A 73 7.90 -2.95 11.09
CA SER A 73 8.10 -3.75 9.89
C SER A 73 9.49 -4.39 9.81
N GLU A 74 10.51 -3.69 10.32
CA GLU A 74 11.88 -4.21 10.42
C GLU A 74 12.00 -5.28 11.50
N GLN A 75 11.35 -5.10 12.66
CA GLN A 75 11.30 -6.11 13.71
C GLN A 75 10.69 -7.43 13.21
N VAL A 76 9.51 -7.35 12.56
CA VAL A 76 8.88 -8.53 11.94
C VAL A 76 9.81 -9.17 10.90
N ARG A 77 10.49 -8.37 10.07
CA ARG A 77 11.43 -8.86 9.06
C ARG A 77 12.56 -9.65 9.69
N ASN A 78 13.18 -9.14 10.75
CA ASN A 78 14.32 -9.77 11.40
C ASN A 78 13.94 -11.15 11.97
N ILE A 79 12.81 -11.25 12.65
CA ILE A 79 12.32 -12.53 13.20
C ILE A 79 12.09 -13.56 12.09
N VAL A 80 11.49 -13.15 10.97
CA VAL A 80 11.21 -14.06 9.85
C VAL A 80 12.49 -14.50 9.12
N VAL A 81 13.49 -13.62 9.04
CA VAL A 81 14.80 -13.96 8.45
C VAL A 81 15.55 -14.95 9.34
N ASP A 82 15.48 -14.78 10.66
CA ASP A 82 16.11 -15.68 11.63
C ASP A 82 15.42 -17.05 11.67
N ASN A 83 14.08 -17.07 11.61
CA ASN A 83 13.29 -18.30 11.56
C ASN A 83 12.14 -18.22 10.53
N PRO A 84 12.31 -18.78 9.32
CA PRO A 84 11.28 -18.80 8.30
C PRO A 84 10.03 -19.63 8.65
N TYR A 85 10.07 -20.45 9.69
CA TYR A 85 8.96 -21.31 10.12
C TYR A 85 8.11 -20.69 11.24
N VAL A 86 8.35 -19.43 11.60
CA VAL A 86 7.60 -18.72 12.63
C VAL A 86 6.14 -18.52 12.24
N THR A 87 5.24 -18.74 13.18
CA THR A 87 3.80 -18.52 13.02
C THR A 87 3.42 -17.06 13.28
N ILE A 88 2.23 -16.65 12.81
CA ILE A 88 1.74 -15.28 13.07
C ILE A 88 1.48 -15.07 14.57
N GLU A 89 1.04 -16.11 15.29
CA GLU A 89 0.78 -16.04 16.73
C GLU A 89 2.09 -15.78 17.50
N GLU A 90 3.16 -16.51 17.17
CA GLU A 90 4.50 -16.27 17.75
C GLU A 90 5.02 -14.86 17.42
N LEU A 91 4.80 -14.39 16.19
CA LEU A 91 5.17 -13.02 15.80
C LEU A 91 4.37 -11.95 16.55
N GLN A 92 3.10 -12.22 16.82
CA GLN A 92 2.26 -11.35 17.63
C GLN A 92 2.78 -11.27 19.07
N ASP A 93 3.11 -12.41 19.67
CA ASP A 93 3.59 -12.48 21.05
C ASP A 93 4.96 -11.79 21.22
N GLN A 94 5.82 -11.89 20.21
CA GLN A 94 7.14 -11.24 20.24
C GLN A 94 7.08 -9.73 20.00
N ASN A 95 6.22 -9.27 19.09
CA ASN A 95 6.18 -7.86 18.67
C ASN A 95 5.10 -7.04 19.37
N GLY A 96 4.18 -7.67 20.11
CA GLY A 96 3.04 -7.00 20.74
C GLY A 96 2.02 -6.41 19.75
N LEU A 97 2.11 -6.80 18.48
CA LEU A 97 1.22 -6.33 17.41
C LEU A 97 0.02 -7.26 17.28
N SER A 98 -1.13 -6.71 16.84
CA SER A 98 -2.29 -7.56 16.57
C SER A 98 -2.03 -8.49 15.37
N TYR A 99 -2.66 -9.68 15.39
CA TYR A 99 -2.62 -10.64 14.28
C TYR A 99 -2.80 -9.98 12.90
N GLY A 100 -3.82 -9.13 12.73
CA GLY A 100 -4.11 -8.47 11.46
C GLY A 100 -3.00 -7.52 11.01
N THR A 101 -2.36 -6.85 11.97
CA THR A 101 -1.20 -5.97 11.74
C THR A 101 -0.02 -6.79 11.24
N VAL A 102 0.32 -7.88 11.92
CA VAL A 102 1.41 -8.79 11.52
C VAL A 102 1.15 -9.39 10.14
N HIS A 103 -0.06 -9.90 9.91
CA HIS A 103 -0.45 -10.47 8.61
C HIS A 103 -0.30 -9.45 7.48
N ARG A 104 -0.74 -8.20 7.68
CA ARG A 104 -0.63 -7.16 6.67
C ARG A 104 0.81 -6.67 6.49
N ILE A 105 1.65 -6.65 7.55
CA ILE A 105 3.09 -6.43 7.40
C ILE A 105 3.72 -7.52 6.52
N LEU A 106 3.48 -8.79 6.82
CA LEU A 106 4.03 -9.91 6.04
C LEU A 106 3.62 -9.84 4.56
N SER A 107 2.32 -9.65 4.29
CA SER A 107 1.77 -9.68 2.94
C SER A 107 1.96 -8.38 2.15
N ASN A 108 1.60 -7.23 2.73
CA ASN A 108 1.59 -5.95 2.00
C ASN A 108 2.93 -5.23 2.05
N HIS A 109 3.65 -5.26 3.18
CA HIS A 109 4.90 -4.51 3.34
C HIS A 109 6.13 -5.35 2.95
N LEU A 110 6.23 -6.57 3.47
CA LEU A 110 7.35 -7.47 3.20
C LEU A 110 7.18 -8.28 1.90
N LYS A 111 5.97 -8.30 1.34
CA LYS A 111 5.61 -9.06 0.12
C LYS A 111 5.91 -10.55 0.25
N LEU A 112 5.80 -11.09 1.45
CA LEU A 112 5.99 -12.50 1.74
C LEU A 112 4.68 -13.26 1.61
N ARG A 113 4.78 -14.53 1.22
CA ARG A 113 3.66 -15.46 1.16
C ARG A 113 3.90 -16.57 2.17
N ILE A 114 2.88 -16.86 2.97
CA ILE A 114 2.89 -18.02 3.86
C ILE A 114 2.82 -19.27 2.97
N ALA A 115 3.86 -20.09 3.04
CA ALA A 115 3.92 -21.36 2.35
C ALA A 115 3.88 -22.49 3.37
N THR A 116 3.17 -23.56 3.05
CA THR A 116 3.29 -24.80 3.82
C THR A 116 4.67 -25.41 3.60
N ALA A 117 5.28 -25.92 4.68
CA ALA A 117 6.55 -26.61 4.58
C ALA A 117 6.43 -27.79 3.59
N ARG A 118 7.46 -27.98 2.76
CA ARG A 118 7.52 -29.13 1.86
C ARG A 118 7.82 -30.38 2.68
N TYR A 119 7.08 -31.45 2.44
CA TYR A 119 7.37 -32.73 3.07
C TYR A 119 8.73 -33.26 2.59
N GLU A 120 9.63 -33.50 3.53
CA GLU A 120 10.90 -34.18 3.30
C GLU A 120 10.82 -35.60 3.87
N SER A 121 10.98 -36.61 3.02
CA SER A 121 10.76 -38.01 3.41
C SER A 121 11.80 -38.58 4.40
N LYS A 122 13.00 -37.99 4.46
CA LYS A 122 14.06 -38.43 5.37
C LYS A 122 15.05 -37.30 5.67
N GLN A 123 15.32 -37.08 6.96
CA GLN A 123 16.41 -36.23 7.42
C GLN A 123 17.75 -36.95 7.18
N LEU A 124 18.57 -36.40 6.28
CA LEU A 124 19.86 -37.00 5.91
C LEU A 124 20.98 -36.46 6.79
N THR A 125 21.92 -37.35 7.15
CA THR A 125 23.18 -36.92 7.77
C THR A 125 24.10 -36.30 6.72
N ASP A 126 25.09 -35.52 7.16
CA ASP A 126 26.02 -34.84 6.26
C ASP A 126 26.82 -35.82 5.39
N SER A 127 27.22 -36.96 5.96
CA SER A 127 27.86 -38.04 5.21
C SER A 127 26.95 -38.58 4.10
N GLN A 128 25.67 -38.83 4.39
CA GLN A 128 24.71 -39.28 3.38
C GLN A 128 24.47 -38.23 2.30
N ARG A 129 24.44 -36.95 2.66
CA ARG A 129 24.29 -35.82 1.72
C ARG A 129 25.47 -35.75 0.77
N ASN A 130 26.69 -35.83 1.30
CA ASN A 130 27.92 -35.79 0.53
C ASN A 130 28.03 -36.97 -0.44
N GLU A 131 27.68 -38.17 0.03
CA GLU A 131 27.69 -39.36 -0.82
C GLU A 131 26.66 -39.25 -1.96
N ARG A 132 25.45 -38.75 -1.68
CA ARG A 132 24.45 -38.48 -2.73
C ARG A 132 25.00 -37.51 -3.78
N VAL A 133 25.60 -36.40 -3.36
CA VAL A 133 26.17 -35.41 -4.29
C VAL A 133 27.30 -36.03 -5.13
N ARG A 134 28.17 -36.85 -4.53
CA ARG A 134 29.23 -37.57 -5.25
C ARG A 134 28.66 -38.47 -6.34
N ILE A 135 27.69 -39.32 -5.98
CA ILE A 135 27.04 -40.25 -6.91
C ILE A 135 26.33 -39.50 -8.04
N TYR A 136 25.61 -38.41 -7.73
CA TYR A 136 24.94 -37.61 -8.76
C TYR A 136 25.92 -36.99 -9.75
N LYS A 137 27.06 -36.46 -9.27
CA LYS A 137 28.10 -35.90 -10.15
C LYS A 137 28.73 -36.97 -11.05
N GLU A 138 28.99 -38.16 -10.50
CA GLU A 138 29.53 -39.28 -11.28
C GLU A 138 28.54 -39.75 -12.35
N ASN A 139 27.28 -39.93 -11.98
CA ASN A 139 26.23 -40.34 -12.92
C ASN A 139 26.00 -39.29 -14.01
N LEU A 140 26.02 -38.00 -13.66
CA LEU A 140 25.92 -36.91 -14.62
C LEU A 140 27.08 -36.95 -15.62
N SER A 141 28.31 -37.11 -15.12
CA SER A 141 29.51 -37.19 -15.96
C SER A 141 29.45 -38.39 -16.92
N ARG A 142 28.95 -39.54 -16.47
CA ARG A 142 28.77 -40.73 -17.31
C ARG A 142 27.69 -40.52 -18.38
N PHE A 143 26.58 -39.88 -18.03
CA PHE A 143 25.50 -39.56 -18.97
C PHE A 143 25.97 -38.57 -20.05
N GLU A 144 26.76 -37.56 -19.67
CA GLU A 144 27.34 -36.60 -20.60
C GLU A 144 28.43 -37.22 -21.50
N ALA A 145 29.09 -38.29 -21.04
CA ALA A 145 30.13 -38.99 -21.79
C ALA A 145 29.59 -40.00 -22.84
N GLY A 146 28.31 -40.36 -22.80
CA GLY A 146 27.65 -41.29 -23.74
C GLY A 146 27.40 -42.67 -23.15
#